data_AF-A0A1L7AEB8-F1
#
_entry.id   AF-A0A1L7AEB8-F1
#
_cell.length_a   1.000
_cell.length_b   1.000
_cell.length_c   1.000
_cell.angle_alpha   90.00
_cell.angle_beta   90.00
_cell.angle_gamma   90.00
#
_symmetry.space_group_name_H-M   'P 1'
#
loop_
_entity.id
_entity.type
_entity.pdbx_description
1 polymer ?
#
loop_
_entity_poly.entity_id
_entity_poly.type
_entity_poly.pdbx_seq_one_letter_code
_entity_poly.pdbx_strand_id
1 'polypeptide(L)' 'MYVCLCNGITDTQVKDAIASGASRCCEIYSKCGCKAQCGTCTRMILAMMRDQPEQVQARAAR' A
#
# COMPACT_ATOMS: atom_id res chain seq x y z
N MET A 1 1.38 12.04 5.63
CA MET A 1 0.62 11.43 6.76
C MET A 1 1.21 10.07 7.09
N TYR A 2 1.31 9.69 8.36
CA TYR A 2 1.62 8.30 8.72
C TYR A 2 0.37 7.42 8.62
N VAL A 3 0.46 6.37 7.82
CA VAL A 3 -0.58 5.35 7.67
C VAL A 3 -0.36 4.21 8.68
N CYS A 4 0.89 3.86 8.98
CA CYS A 4 1.24 2.85 9.98
C CYS A 4 2.22 3.42 11.01
N LEU A 5 1.78 3.53 12.28
CA LEU A 5 2.63 4.03 13.36
C LEU A 5 3.65 2.98 13.84
N CYS A 6 3.28 1.70 13.87
CA CYS A 6 4.17 0.59 14.24
C CYS A 6 5.45 0.55 13.39
N ASN A 7 5.29 0.74 12.07
CA ASN A 7 6.37 0.58 11.10
C ASN A 7 6.82 1.91 10.48
N GLY A 8 6.29 3.04 10.94
CA GLY A 8 6.60 4.36 10.38
C GLY A 8 6.30 4.50 8.88
N ILE A 9 5.23 3.87 8.38
CA ILE A 9 4.87 3.92 6.95
C ILE A 9 4.02 5.15 6.69
N THR A 10 4.42 5.97 5.72
CA THR A 10 3.72 7.17 5.26
C THR A 10 2.78 6.90 4.09
N ASP A 11 1.85 7.82 3.83
CA ASP A 11 0.93 7.72 2.69
C ASP A 11 1.65 7.74 1.35
N THR A 12 2.75 8.50 1.23
CA THR A 12 3.61 8.49 0.04
C THR A 12 4.19 7.10 -0.20
N GLN A 13 4.76 6.46 0.83
CA GLN A 13 5.30 5.10 0.69
C GLN A 13 4.22 4.07 0.31
N VAL A 14 3.00 4.22 0.83
CA VAL A 14 1.86 3.38 0.43
C VAL A 14 1.51 3.60 -1.04
N LYS A 15 1.40 4.85 -1.48
CA LYS A 15 1.11 5.20 -2.89
C LYS A 15 2.20 4.70 -3.83
N ASP A 16 3.48 4.85 -3.47
CA ASP A 16 4.61 4.37 -4.27
C ASP A 16 4.60 2.84 -4.40
N ALA A 17 4.29 2.13 -3.30
CA ALA A 17 4.16 0.68 -3.33
C ALA A 17 3.00 0.23 -4.23
N ILE A 18 1.85 0.91 -4.16
CA ILE A 18 0.69 0.64 -5.04
C ILE A 18 1.01 0.94 -6.50
N ALA A 19 1.63 2.09 -6.81
CA ALA A 19 2.08 2.45 -8.14
C ALA A 19 3.12 1.45 -8.70
N SER A 20 3.88 0.82 -7.83
CA SER A 20 4.80 -0.27 -8.16
C SER A 20 4.13 -1.65 -8.30
N GLY A 21 2.80 -1.74 -8.23
CA GLY A 21 2.02 -2.96 -8.42
C GLY A 21 1.61 -3.71 -7.16
N ALA A 22 1.75 -3.12 -5.96
CA ALA A 22 1.25 -3.78 -4.75
C ALA A 22 -0.28 -3.85 -4.75
N SER A 23 -0.80 -5.07 -4.65
CA SER A 23 -2.23 -5.41 -4.62
C SER A 23 -2.68 -5.91 -3.24
N ARG A 24 -1.73 -6.22 -2.35
CA ARG A 24 -1.99 -6.72 -0.98
C ARG A 24 -1.20 -5.93 0.06
N CYS A 25 -1.76 -5.77 1.27
CA CYS A 25 -1.06 -5.06 2.35
C CYS A 25 0.29 -5.70 2.73
N CYS A 26 0.41 -7.03 2.63
CA CYS A 26 1.67 -7.73 2.88
C CYS A 26 2.78 -7.32 1.90
N GLU A 27 2.44 -6.98 0.67
CA GLU A 27 3.40 -6.50 -0.33
C GLU A 27 3.88 -5.10 0.01
N ILE A 28 3.00 -4.24 0.54
CA ILE A 28 3.40 -2.92 1.06
C ILE A 28 4.36 -3.06 2.23
N TYR A 29 4.04 -3.89 3.23
CA TYR A 29 4.96 -4.12 4.35
C TYR A 29 6.32 -4.63 3.86
N SER A 30 6.31 -5.59 2.94
CA SER A 30 7.53 -6.15 2.34
C SER A 30 8.35 -5.10 1.58
N LYS A 31 7.70 -4.24 0.79
CA LYS A 31 8.34 -3.09 0.09
C LYS A 31 8.96 -2.10 1.07
N CYS A 32 8.34 -1.90 2.23
CA CYS A 32 8.86 -1.07 3.31
C CYS A 32 9.85 -1.80 4.24
N GLY A 33 10.26 -3.03 3.91
CA GLY A 33 11.24 -3.79 4.71
C GLY A 33 10.73 -4.24 6.09
N CYS A 34 9.40 -4.37 6.26
CA CYS A 34 8.79 -4.72 7.54
C CYS A 34 7.71 -5.79 7.40
N LYS A 35 7.17 -6.25 8.54
CA LYS A 35 6.00 -7.12 8.62
C LYS A 35 4.87 -6.39 9.35
N ALA A 36 3.64 -6.89 9.23
CA ALA A 36 2.53 -6.36 10.01
C ALA A 36 2.79 -6.54 11.52
N GLN A 37 2.49 -5.51 12.32
CA GLN A 37 2.50 -5.60 13.79
C GLN A 37 1.06 -5.68 14.32
N CYS A 38 0.35 -4.55 14.43
CA CYS A 38 -1.01 -4.53 14.99
C CYS A 38 -2.13 -4.63 13.94
N GLY A 39 -1.84 -4.36 12.66
CA GLY A 39 -2.82 -4.44 11.56
C GLY A 39 -3.85 -3.30 11.50
N THR A 40 -3.86 -2.33 12.43
CA THR A 40 -4.85 -1.24 12.44
C THR A 40 -4.83 -0.39 11.16
N CYS A 41 -3.66 -0.27 10.51
CA CYS A 41 -3.49 0.46 9.26
C CYS A 41 -4.11 -0.24 8.03
N THR A 42 -4.44 -1.53 8.12
CA THR A 42 -4.86 -2.36 6.97
C THR A 42 -6.11 -1.80 6.28
N ARG A 43 -7.13 -1.36 7.04
CA ARG A 43 -8.35 -0.79 6.43
C ARG A 43 -8.06 0.46 5.62
N MET A 44 -7.18 1.32 6.11
CA MET A 44 -6.78 2.55 5.44
C MET A 44 -5.95 2.27 4.18
N ILE A 45 -5.00 1.34 4.27
CA ILE A 45 -4.22 0.88 3.12
C ILE A 45 -5.14 0.33 2.03
N LEU A 46 -6.12 -0.51 2.38
CA LEU A 46 -7.10 -1.06 1.44
C LEU A 46 -8.00 0.03 0.82
N ALA A 47 -8.33 1.09 1.58
CA ALA A 47 -9.03 2.25 1.01
C ALA A 47 -8.15 2.96 -0.03
N MET A 48 -6.88 3.23 0.28
CA MET A 48 -5.93 3.84 -0.67
C MET A 48 -5.67 3.00 -1.92
N MET A 49 -5.75 1.67 -1.81
CA MET A 49 -5.66 0.75 -2.95
C MET A 49 -6.89 0.83 -3.86
N ARG A 50 -8.09 1.02 -3.28
CA ARG A 50 -9.35 1.14 -4.03
C ARG A 50 -9.57 2.52 -4.61
N ASP A 51 -9.09 3.55 -3.93
CA ASP A 51 -9.23 4.97 -4.29
C ASP A 51 -8.20 5.42 -5.33
N GLN A 52 -7.52 4.48 -6.01
CA GLN A 52 -6.64 4.83 -7.12
C GLN A 52 -7.49 5.41 -8.25
N PRO A 53 -7.30 6.69 -8.63
CA PRO A 53 -7.87 7.18 -9.88
C PRO A 53 -7.35 6.29 -11.02
N GLU A 54 -8.22 5.97 -11.97
CA GLU A 54 -8.01 5.03 -13.10
C GLU A 54 -6.76 5.30 -13.95
N GLN A 55 -5.55 5.08 -13.43
CA GLN A 55 -4.32 5.47 -14.12
C GLN A 55 -3.37 4.32 -14.43
N VAL A 56 -3.62 3.07 -14.01
CA VAL A 56 -2.80 1.92 -14.47
C VAL A 56 -3.58 0.59 -14.52
N GLN A 57 -4.62 0.49 -15.36
CA GLN A 57 -5.09 -0.80 -15.90
C GLN A 57 -4.32 -1.23 -17.17
N ALA A 58 -3.23 -0.54 -17.53
CA ALA A 58 -2.45 -0.82 -18.73
C ALA A 58 -1.52 -2.06 -18.66
N ARG A 59 -1.52 -2.82 -17.55
CA ARG A 59 -0.68 -4.02 -17.37
C ARG A 59 -1.42 -5.33 -17.14
N ALA A 60 -2.75 -5.35 -17.18
CA ALA A 60 -3.55 -6.58 -17.08
C ALA A 60 -3.84 -7.24 -18.46
N ALA A 61 -3.07 -6.89 -19.49
CA ALA A 61 -3.07 -7.57 -20.78
C ALA A 61 -1.71 -8.24 -21.02
N ARG A 62 -1.37 -9.25 -20.21
CA ARG A 62 -0.43 -10.33 -20.54
C ARG A 62 -0.78 -11.59 -19.78
#